data_AF-A0A350J123-F1
#
_entry.id   AF-A0A350J123-F1
#
_cell.length_a   1.000
_cell.length_b   1.000
_cell.length_c   1.000
_cell.angle_alpha   90.00
_cell.angle_beta   90.00
_cell.angle_gamma   90.00
#
_symmetry.space_group_name_H-M   'P 1'
#
loop_
_entity.id
_entity.type
_entity.pdbx_description
1 polymer ?
#
loop_
_entity_poly.entity_id
_entity_poly.type
_entity_poly.pdbx_seq_one_letter_code
_entity_poly.pdbx_strand_id
1 'polypeptide(L)' 'MSIQPLPKTDQDDSPRTSNRQHLKNCFSIKNGLWFVTNKRNEQAGPFNDKSEAQMALLYYVGRTCWPSAKQLREFSRLGR' A
#
# COMPACT_ATOMS: atom_id res chain seq x y z
N MET A 1 47.01 -1.40 4.50
CA MET A 1 45.77 -0.66 4.18
C MET A 1 44.70 -1.10 5.17
N SER A 2 44.34 -0.24 6.12
CA SER A 2 43.37 -0.53 7.20
C SER A 2 41.96 -0.17 6.74
N ILE A 3 41.02 -1.11 6.80
CA ILE A 3 39.62 -0.88 6.40
C ILE A 3 38.86 -0.39 7.64
N GLN A 4 38.26 0.79 7.56
CA GLN A 4 37.45 1.34 8.65
C GLN A 4 36.14 0.54 8.80
N PRO A 5 35.69 0.26 10.04
CA PRO A 5 34.41 -0.41 10.27
C PRO A 5 33.24 0.51 9.93
N LEU A 6 32.22 -0.07 9.29
CA LEU A 6 30.96 0.56 8.92
C LEU A 6 30.28 1.19 10.15
N PRO A 7 29.69 2.39 10.06
CA PRO A 7 29.01 3.00 11.20
C PRO A 7 27.84 2.11 11.63
N LYS A 8 27.83 1.73 12.90
CA LYS A 8 26.68 1.08 13.54
C LYS A 8 25.57 2.12 13.56
N THR A 9 24.57 1.98 12.70
CA THR A 9 23.31 2.68 12.86
C THR A 9 22.70 2.16 14.15
N ASP A 10 22.74 2.98 15.18
CA ASP A 10 21.97 2.77 16.41
C ASP A 10 20.53 2.47 15.99
N GLN A 11 20.11 1.25 16.34
CA GLN A 11 18.72 0.85 16.28
C GLN A 11 17.97 1.76 17.25
N ASP A 12 17.43 2.85 16.70
CA ASP A 12 16.39 3.63 17.31
C ASP A 12 15.19 2.68 17.49
N ASP A 13 15.07 2.14 18.70
CA ASP A 13 13.98 1.30 19.20
C ASP A 13 12.72 2.16 19.40
N SER A 14 12.34 2.85 18.34
CA SER A 14 11.07 3.55 18.24
C SER A 14 10.00 2.50 17.90
N PRO A 15 8.90 2.38 18.67
CA PRO A 15 7.87 1.38 18.41
C PRO A 15 7.14 1.73 17.10
N ARG A 16 7.60 1.15 15.99
CA ARG A 16 6.94 1.15 14.67
C ARG A 16 5.65 0.32 14.66
N THR A 17 4.92 0.26 15.77
CA THR A 17 3.75 -0.59 15.98
C THR A 17 2.44 0.09 15.58
N SER A 18 2.40 1.43 15.48
CA SER A 18 1.16 2.16 15.23
C SER A 18 0.58 1.94 13.82
N ASN A 19 1.41 1.86 12.78
CA ASN A 19 0.92 1.68 11.39
C ASN A 19 0.47 0.24 11.06
N ARG A 20 0.98 -0.78 11.79
CA ARG A 20 0.61 -2.18 11.54
C ARG A 20 -0.79 -2.53 12.01
N GLN A 21 -1.27 -1.88 13.08
CA GLN A 21 -2.60 -2.16 13.64
C GLN A 21 -3.72 -1.70 12.68
N HIS A 22 -3.52 -0.57 12.00
CA HIS A 22 -4.51 -0.03 11.07
C HIS A 22 -4.74 -0.95 9.85
N LEU A 23 -3.71 -1.67 9.40
CA LEU A 23 -3.82 -2.64 8.30
C LEU A 23 -4.54 -3.93 8.70
N LYS A 24 -4.59 -4.28 9.99
CA LYS A 24 -5.31 -5.49 10.45
C LYS A 24 -6.83 -5.36 10.29
N ASN A 25 -7.36 -4.14 10.36
CA ASN A 25 -8.79 -3.86 10.20
C ASN A 25 -9.22 -3.74 8.72
N CYS A 26 -8.27 -3.77 7.79
CA CYS A 26 -8.56 -3.64 6.37
C CYS A 26 -9.02 -4.94 5.71
N PHE A 27 -8.92 -6.11 6.36
CA PHE A 27 -9.25 -7.40 5.75
C PHE A 27 -10.35 -8.10 6.54
N SER A 28 -11.38 -8.58 5.84
CA SER A 28 -12.45 -9.39 6.43
C SER A 28 -12.78 -10.59 5.55
N ILE A 29 -13.29 -11.66 6.16
CA ILE A 29 -13.71 -12.88 5.46
C ILE A 29 -15.22 -13.03 5.65
N LYS A 30 -15.96 -13.22 4.57
CA LYS A 30 -17.39 -13.58 4.60
C LYS A 30 -17.61 -14.74 3.62
N ASN A 31 -18.21 -15.84 4.08
CA ASN A 31 -18.50 -17.03 3.27
C ASN A 31 -17.28 -17.61 2.53
N GLY A 32 -16.11 -17.60 3.16
CA GLY A 32 -14.86 -18.09 2.55
C GLY A 32 -14.22 -17.13 1.54
N LEU A 33 -14.81 -15.96 1.30
CA LEU A 33 -14.29 -14.94 0.40
C LEU A 33 -13.68 -13.77 1.17
N TRP A 34 -12.62 -13.21 0.62
CA TRP A 34 -11.88 -12.10 1.21
C TRP A 34 -12.42 -10.74 0.75
N PHE A 35 -12.42 -9.78 1.67
CA PHE A 35 -12.86 -8.41 1.42
C PHE A 35 -11.85 -7.43 2.01
N VAL A 36 -11.70 -6.29 1.34
CA VAL A 36 -10.82 -5.20 1.75
C VAL A 36 -11.65 -3.97 2.09
N THR A 37 -11.42 -3.38 3.26
CA THR A 37 -12.06 -2.12 3.67
C THR A 37 -11.02 -0.99 3.63
N ASN A 38 -11.31 0.06 2.87
CA ASN A 38 -10.43 1.22 2.77
C ASN A 38 -10.63 2.20 3.95
N LYS A 39 -9.83 3.27 4.02
CA LYS A 39 -9.95 4.32 5.07
C LYS A 39 -11.28 5.08 5.05
N ARG A 40 -12.05 5.00 3.96
CA ARG A 40 -13.38 5.60 3.81
C ARG A 40 -14.51 4.62 4.18
N ASN A 41 -14.17 3.47 4.76
CA ASN A 41 -15.10 2.37 5.03
C ASN A 41 -15.78 1.79 3.79
N GLU A 42 -15.24 2.03 2.60
CA GLU A 42 -15.71 1.40 1.36
C GLU A 42 -15.13 -0.02 1.30
N GLN A 43 -16.00 -1.00 1.05
CA GLN A 43 -15.65 -2.40 0.95
C GLN A 43 -15.45 -2.80 -0.51
N ALA A 44 -14.31 -3.43 -0.81
CA ALA A 44 -13.98 -4.02 -2.11
C ALA A 44 -13.83 -5.54 -1.97
N GLY A 45 -14.20 -6.27 -3.02
CA GLY A 45 -14.21 -7.74 -3.07
C GLY A 45 -15.46 -8.26 -3.80
N PRO A 46 -15.72 -9.57 -3.78
CA PRO A 46 -14.94 -10.62 -3.11
C PRO A 46 -13.63 -10.96 -3.81
N PHE A 47 -12.62 -11.37 -3.03
CA PHE A 47 -11.35 -11.93 -3.51
C PHE A 47 -11.25 -13.40 -3.08
N ASN A 48 -10.57 -14.22 -3.88
CA ASN A 48 -10.47 -15.66 -3.65
C ASN A 48 -9.53 -15.99 -2.49
N ASP A 49 -8.45 -15.21 -2.34
CA ASP A 49 -7.46 -15.42 -1.31
C ASP A 49 -6.94 -14.11 -0.69
N LYS A 50 -6.18 -14.26 0.39
CA LYS A 50 -5.63 -13.13 1.14
C LYS A 50 -4.61 -12.34 0.32
N SER A 51 -3.82 -13.02 -0.51
CA SER A 51 -2.80 -12.37 -1.35
C SER A 51 -3.43 -11.44 -2.39
N GLU A 52 -4.50 -11.88 -3.03
CA GLU A 52 -5.28 -11.10 -3.99
C GLU A 52 -5.88 -9.86 -3.31
N ALA A 53 -6.47 -10.03 -2.13
CA ALA A 53 -6.96 -8.92 -1.31
C ALA A 53 -5.83 -7.94 -0.93
N GLN A 54 -4.64 -8.43 -0.56
CA GLN A 54 -3.49 -7.59 -0.22
C GLN A 54 -2.99 -6.78 -1.41
N MET A 55 -2.93 -7.40 -2.59
CA MET A 55 -2.57 -6.73 -3.84
C MET A 55 -3.60 -5.66 -4.22
N ALA A 56 -4.89 -5.95 -4.05
CA ALA A 56 -5.95 -4.96 -4.25
C ALA A 56 -5.79 -3.77 -3.28
N LEU A 57 -5.50 -4.01 -2.00
CA LEU A 57 -5.22 -2.94 -1.05
C LEU A 57 -4.01 -2.09 -1.46
N LEU A 58 -2.91 -2.72 -1.87
CA LEU A 58 -1.72 -2.01 -2.36
C LEU A 58 -2.02 -1.19 -3.61
N TYR A 59 -2.87 -1.70 -4.50
CA TYR A 59 -3.38 -0.97 -5.64
C TYR A 59 -4.18 0.27 -5.21
N TYR A 60 -5.13 0.11 -4.28
CA TYR A 60 -5.95 1.22 -3.79
C TYR A 60 -5.14 2.27 -3.01
N VAL A 61 -4.17 1.84 -2.20
CA VAL A 61 -3.32 2.71 -1.39
C VAL A 61 -2.22 3.37 -2.25
N GLY A 62 -1.69 2.64 -3.23
CA GLY A 62 -0.57 3.07 -4.07
C GLY A 62 -0.97 3.87 -5.32
N ARG A 63 -2.23 3.78 -5.79
CA ARG A 63 -2.67 4.45 -7.04
C ARG A 63 -3.60 5.65 -6.88
N THR A 64 -3.87 6.19 -5.71
CA THR A 64 -4.68 7.42 -5.62
C THR A 64 -3.84 8.69 -5.55
N CYS A 65 -3.13 9.00 -6.63
CA CYS A 65 -3.27 10.32 -7.24
C CYS A 65 -3.73 10.07 -8.68
N TRP A 66 -5.03 10.24 -8.93
CA TRP A 66 -5.56 10.28 -10.28
C TRP A 66 -4.77 11.34 -11.06
N PRO A 67 -4.26 11.05 -12.27
CA PRO A 67 -3.49 12.03 -13.01
C PRO A 67 -4.34 13.29 -13.22
N SER A 68 -3.78 14.44 -12.89
CA SER A 68 -4.44 15.72 -13.13
C SER A 68 -4.73 15.90 -14.61
N ALA A 69 -5.72 16.73 -14.95
CA ALA A 69 -6.02 17.09 -16.34
C ALA A 69 -4.78 17.63 -17.08
N LYS A 70 -3.82 18.24 -16.36
CA LYS A 70 -2.53 18.66 -16.92
C LYS A 70 -1.64 17.47 -17.30
N GLN A 71 -1.48 16.49 -16.41
CA GLN A 71 -0.70 15.27 -16.69
C GLN A 71 -1.30 14.45 -17.83
N LEU A 72 -2.63 14.37 -17.92
CA LEU A 72 -3.33 13.73 -19.04
C LEU A 72 -3.09 14.44 -20.37
N ARG A 73 -3.12 15.78 -20.37
CA ARG A 73 -2.80 16.59 -21.56
C ARG A 73 -1.34 16.44 -21.99
N GLU A 74 -0.41 16.44 -21.04
CA GLU A 74 1.02 16.27 -21.32
C GLU A 74 1.35 14.88 -21.85
N PHE A 75 0.76 13.82 -21.29
CA PHE A 75 0.90 12.46 -21.82
C PHE A 75 0.38 12.35 -23.26
N SER A 76 -0.82 12.89 -23.53
CA SER A 76 -1.42 12.92 -24.88
C SER A 76 -0.57 13.73 -25.88
N ARG A 77 0.18 14.73 -25.38
CA ARG A 77 1.06 15.58 -26.19
C ARG A 77 2.42 14.93 -26.48
N LEU A 78 2.95 14.15 -25.55
CA LEU A 78 4.27 13.49 -25.64
C LEU A 78 4.21 12.10 -26.28
N GLY A 79 3.02 11.53 -26.48
CA GLY A 79 2.80 10.23 -27.13
C GLY A 79 2.88 10.25 -28.66
N ARG A 80 3.63 11.18 -29.26
CA ARG A 80 4.00 11.17 -30.69
C ARG A 80 5.51 11.21 -30.84
#